data_AF-A0A956IQF8-F1
#
_entry.id   AF-A0A956IQF8-F1
#
_cell.length_a   1.000
_cell.length_b   1.000
_cell.length_c   1.000
_cell.angle_alpha   90.00
_cell.angle_beta   90.00
_cell.angle_gamma   90.00
#
_symmetry.space_group_name_H-M   'P 1'
#
loop_
_entity.id
_entity.type
_entity.pdbx_description
1 polymer ?
#
loop_
_entity_poly.entity_id
_entity_poly.type
_entity_poly.pdbx_seq_one_letter_code
_entity_poly.pdbx_strand_id
1 'polypeptide(L)'
;MTRTMVWAVAAAIGLLTGCLGRSDLEEEDASGGAAGAAGSGSGGVGGAAGSGASGGSVSGGSAGMGAGGQAGSAGGGAAGQAGFGGAGGSPACAPDTCDGCCDPATGLCLAGDEITACGSKGALCADCAELGFDCQAGSCAGQPPECSTLSCSGCCDSAGVCRGGGTSDACGAGGVACANCAATGEGCTAGKCQGPPPACSPTNCDGCCDAAGACRSGTSDGQCGSDGEQCQDCAGSGLQCSVPGGYCAFVPSCSSATCPNGCCDAAGGCRDGRRDQACGSSGGTCSDCTSSGQACAPQGFCYNGTHCGPDNCAGCCTANGQCRPGSGNQACGQFGGLCENCANSAKTCQGQVCTDGSTCPAAYPGCSPNAATSPAFRSDACTADDLSQLATQCSQGSCGPAFGLLLNRNPACYDCMLQFTGDDAYARCLAPFLSASCNHNLTCAAQCDAAACGQCGATDEDACGNQVFGSGGDCEDYLIGLYCNQAALGGPAAFCQFNGDVGDWLLGVGNYFCAQ
;
A
#
# COMPACT_ATOMS: atom_id res chain seq x y z
N MET A 1 23.23 32.67 16.87
CA MET A 1 21.92 33.26 16.55
C MET A 1 21.28 32.65 15.28
N THR A 2 21.98 31.84 14.49
CA THR A 2 21.48 31.21 13.25
C THR A 2 20.87 29.80 13.42
N ARG A 3 21.04 29.14 14.57
CA ARG A 3 20.45 27.82 14.83
C ARG A 3 18.98 27.89 15.25
N THR A 4 18.58 28.90 16.04
CA THR A 4 17.23 29.01 16.61
C THR A 4 16.15 29.38 15.58
N MET A 5 16.51 30.03 14.47
CA MET A 5 15.56 30.40 13.40
C MET A 5 15.20 29.24 12.46
N VAL A 6 16.06 28.23 12.30
CA VAL A 6 15.78 27.05 11.48
C VAL A 6 14.73 26.15 12.16
N TRP A 7 14.73 26.11 13.50
CA TRP A 7 13.78 25.31 14.29
C TRP A 7 12.40 25.92 14.42
N ALA A 8 12.28 27.26 14.38
CA ALA A 8 10.97 27.92 14.34
C ALA A 8 10.18 27.61 13.07
N VAL A 9 10.86 27.23 11.97
CA VAL A 9 10.23 26.81 10.71
C VAL A 9 9.78 25.35 10.76
N ALA A 10 10.50 24.46 11.46
CA ALA A 10 10.07 23.08 11.70
C ALA A 10 8.89 23.01 12.70
N ALA A 11 8.95 23.77 13.80
CA ALA A 11 7.84 23.90 14.75
C ALA A 11 6.58 24.56 14.14
N ALA A 12 6.76 25.42 13.12
CA ALA A 12 5.65 25.99 12.36
C ALA A 12 4.92 24.97 11.49
N ILE A 13 5.60 23.90 11.06
CA ILE A 13 5.03 22.82 10.26
C ILE A 13 4.04 22.00 11.11
N GLY A 14 4.36 21.72 12.39
CA GLY A 14 3.44 21.05 13.32
C GLY A 14 2.29 21.93 13.86
N LEU A 15 2.50 23.26 13.98
CA LEU A 15 1.44 24.17 14.46
C LEU A 15 0.25 24.34 13.49
N LEU A 16 0.45 24.09 12.18
CA LEU A 16 -0.63 24.15 11.20
C LEU A 16 -1.59 22.95 11.31
N THR A 17 -1.12 21.83 11.86
CA THR A 17 -1.87 20.57 12.01
C THR A 17 -2.87 20.62 13.18
N GLY A 18 -2.72 21.58 14.11
CA GLY A 18 -3.66 21.84 15.23
C GLY A 18 -4.93 22.61 14.87
N CYS A 19 -5.09 23.07 13.62
CA CYS A 19 -6.14 24.01 13.23
C CYS A 19 -7.52 23.40 12.89
N LEU A 20 -7.69 22.06 12.97
CA LEU A 20 -8.95 21.38 12.68
C LEU A 20 -9.32 20.34 13.75
N GLY A 21 -9.64 20.80 14.97
CA GLY A 21 -10.42 19.98 15.90
C GLY A 21 -10.25 20.30 17.37
N ARG A 22 -11.02 21.27 17.89
CA ARG A 22 -11.47 21.26 19.29
C ARG A 22 -12.62 22.25 19.51
N SER A 23 -13.82 21.72 19.63
CA SER A 23 -14.94 22.38 20.30
C SER A 23 -15.11 21.65 21.63
N ASP A 24 -14.39 22.07 22.67
CA ASP A 24 -14.62 21.58 24.03
C ASP A 24 -15.91 22.24 24.56
N LEU A 25 -16.96 21.44 24.75
CA LEU A 25 -18.06 21.78 25.65
C LEU A 25 -17.70 21.18 27.02
N GLU A 26 -17.54 22.08 28.00
CA GLU A 26 -17.46 21.78 29.42
C GLU A 26 -18.76 21.09 29.89
N GLU A 27 -18.64 19.99 30.65
CA GLU A 27 -19.56 19.75 31.77
C GLU A 27 -18.94 18.82 32.83
N GLU A 28 -19.08 19.26 34.07
CA GLU A 28 -18.48 18.75 35.30
C GLU A 28 -19.21 17.53 35.91
N ASP A 29 -18.43 16.76 36.70
CA ASP A 29 -18.79 15.97 37.89
C ASP A 29 -19.83 14.84 37.86
N ALA A 30 -19.38 13.60 38.17
CA ALA A 30 -19.57 13.04 39.52
C ALA A 30 -19.01 11.59 39.67
N SER A 31 -18.08 11.47 40.62
CA SER A 31 -17.69 10.34 41.50
C SER A 31 -18.37 8.95 41.43
N GLY A 32 -17.55 7.90 41.57
CA GLY A 32 -17.82 6.82 42.56
C GLY A 32 -17.41 5.38 42.20
N GLY A 33 -16.59 4.75 43.07
CA GLY A 33 -16.78 3.34 43.44
C GLY A 33 -15.68 2.34 43.05
N ALA A 34 -14.98 1.83 44.06
CA ALA A 34 -13.98 0.75 44.00
C ALA A 34 -14.58 -0.67 44.15
N ALA A 35 -13.75 -1.67 43.80
CA ALA A 35 -13.72 -3.11 44.15
C ALA A 35 -13.64 -3.98 42.88
N GLY A 36 -12.81 -5.00 42.69
CA GLY A 36 -12.03 -5.85 43.60
C GLY A 36 -12.33 -7.32 43.28
N ALA A 37 -11.31 -8.12 42.90
CA ALA A 37 -11.16 -9.60 42.95
C ALA A 37 -10.32 -10.08 41.73
N ALA A 38 -9.12 -10.67 41.84
CA ALA A 38 -8.64 -11.87 42.54
C ALA A 38 -8.90 -13.21 41.80
N GLY A 39 -7.81 -13.95 41.52
CA GLY A 39 -7.81 -15.38 41.18
C GLY A 39 -6.92 -15.72 39.97
N SER A 40 -5.64 -16.07 40.15
CA SER A 40 -5.10 -17.46 40.25
C SER A 40 -5.03 -18.17 38.88
N GLY A 41 -3.95 -18.79 38.40
CA GLY A 41 -2.69 -19.27 38.96
C GLY A 41 -2.11 -20.34 38.01
N SER A 42 -0.97 -20.94 38.40
CA SER A 42 -0.16 -22.01 37.75
C SER A 42 0.82 -21.53 36.66
N GLY A 43 2.12 -21.81 36.69
CA GLY A 43 2.94 -22.71 37.51
C GLY A 43 3.54 -23.83 36.66
N GLY A 44 4.88 -23.82 36.49
CA GLY A 44 5.67 -24.96 35.98
C GLY A 44 6.70 -24.56 34.91
N VAL A 45 7.98 -24.36 35.27
CA VAL A 45 9.14 -25.27 35.07
C VAL A 45 9.34 -25.68 33.60
N GLY A 46 10.44 -25.37 32.91
CA GLY A 46 11.84 -25.57 33.27
C GLY A 46 12.39 -26.72 32.41
N GLY A 47 13.30 -26.45 31.46
CA GLY A 47 13.94 -27.49 30.65
C GLY A 47 14.88 -26.91 29.59
N ALA A 48 16.18 -27.10 29.81
CA ALA A 48 17.27 -26.63 28.96
C ALA A 48 17.85 -27.74 28.07
N ALA A 49 18.51 -27.29 26.99
CA ALA A 49 19.69 -27.87 26.32
C ALA A 49 19.57 -29.19 25.53
N GLY A 50 20.19 -29.19 24.35
CA GLY A 50 20.57 -30.42 23.64
C GLY A 50 20.99 -30.23 22.18
N SER A 51 22.25 -29.89 21.95
CA SER A 51 22.91 -29.89 20.63
C SER A 51 23.10 -31.31 20.08
N GLY A 52 23.08 -31.47 18.75
CA GLY A 52 23.48 -32.72 18.08
C GLY A 52 23.87 -32.49 16.63
N ALA A 53 25.17 -32.48 16.36
CA ALA A 53 25.78 -32.44 15.03
C ALA A 53 26.26 -33.84 14.60
N SER A 54 26.20 -34.15 13.30
CA SER A 54 27.04 -35.08 12.50
C SER A 54 26.26 -35.46 11.23
N GLY A 55 26.82 -35.64 10.03
CA GLY A 55 28.19 -35.57 9.52
C GLY A 55 28.21 -36.19 8.10
N GLY A 56 28.98 -35.60 7.18
CA GLY A 56 29.73 -36.23 6.08
C GLY A 56 29.00 -36.97 4.94
N SER A 57 29.26 -36.55 3.69
CA SER A 57 30.12 -37.30 2.74
C SER A 57 30.28 -36.54 1.40
N VAL A 58 31.53 -36.47 0.93
CA VAL A 58 31.97 -35.98 -0.39
C VAL A 58 32.56 -37.15 -1.18
N SER A 59 32.24 -37.25 -2.48
CA SER A 59 32.98 -37.86 -3.61
C SER A 59 32.04 -37.94 -4.82
N GLY A 60 32.37 -37.67 -6.09
CA GLY A 60 33.58 -37.25 -6.79
C GLY A 60 33.38 -37.47 -8.32
N GLY A 61 34.06 -36.67 -9.17
CA GLY A 61 34.32 -36.90 -10.62
C GLY A 61 33.14 -36.63 -11.58
N SER A 62 33.28 -36.08 -12.80
CA SER A 62 34.42 -36.08 -13.74
C SER A 62 34.27 -34.98 -14.81
N ALA A 63 35.40 -34.67 -15.46
CA ALA A 63 35.65 -33.59 -16.42
C ALA A 63 35.00 -33.72 -17.81
N GLY A 64 34.93 -32.57 -18.52
CA GLY A 64 34.74 -32.49 -19.97
C GLY A 64 35.18 -31.13 -20.52
N MET A 65 36.25 -31.12 -21.33
CA MET A 65 36.88 -29.94 -21.94
C MET A 65 36.17 -29.48 -23.23
N GLY A 66 36.30 -28.20 -23.61
CA GLY A 66 36.04 -27.72 -24.97
C GLY A 66 36.31 -26.22 -25.13
N ALA A 67 37.19 -25.85 -26.06
CA ALA A 67 37.85 -24.56 -26.18
C ALA A 67 37.47 -23.76 -27.46
N GLY A 68 37.72 -22.44 -27.42
CA GLY A 68 37.94 -21.54 -28.58
C GLY A 68 36.74 -20.66 -28.95
N GLY A 69 36.84 -19.34 -29.21
CA GLY A 69 37.94 -18.38 -29.24
C GLY A 69 37.49 -17.05 -29.88
N GLN A 70 38.19 -15.94 -29.54
CA GLN A 70 38.40 -14.66 -30.29
C GLN A 70 37.18 -13.75 -30.60
N ALA A 71 37.23 -12.41 -30.72
CA ALA A 71 38.15 -11.32 -30.38
C ALA A 71 37.49 -9.96 -30.80
N GLY A 72 37.78 -8.87 -30.07
CA GLY A 72 37.67 -7.45 -30.50
C GLY A 72 36.35 -6.73 -30.16
N SER A 73 36.27 -5.44 -29.79
CA SER A 73 37.21 -4.32 -29.56
C SER A 73 36.41 -3.22 -28.80
N ALA A 74 36.87 -2.73 -27.64
CA ALA A 74 37.56 -1.45 -27.39
C ALA A 74 36.70 -0.15 -27.36
N GLY A 75 36.80 0.57 -26.22
CA GLY A 75 36.45 2.00 -26.01
C GLY A 75 35.75 2.20 -24.65
N GLY A 76 36.44 2.29 -23.51
CA GLY A 76 37.12 3.49 -22.97
C GLY A 76 36.11 4.35 -22.18
N GLY A 77 36.17 4.64 -20.88
CA GLY A 77 37.20 4.54 -19.84
C GLY A 77 37.19 5.84 -19.04
N ALA A 78 36.86 5.80 -17.74
CA ALA A 78 37.32 6.79 -16.74
C ALA A 78 37.06 6.31 -15.30
N ALA A 79 38.16 6.15 -14.55
CA ALA A 79 38.38 6.23 -13.07
C ALA A 79 37.47 5.39 -12.13
N GLY A 80 37.95 4.47 -11.28
CA GLY A 80 39.05 4.59 -10.30
C GLY A 80 38.46 5.08 -8.95
N GLN A 81 38.63 4.48 -7.77
CA GLN A 81 39.48 3.42 -7.25
C GLN A 81 38.83 2.78 -6.00
N ALA A 82 39.31 1.55 -5.70
CA ALA A 82 39.33 0.78 -4.44
C ALA A 82 38.95 1.49 -3.13
N GLY A 83 38.34 0.84 -2.13
CA GLY A 83 38.09 -0.57 -1.88
C GLY A 83 38.25 -0.85 -0.37
N PHE A 84 37.58 -1.87 0.17
CA PHE A 84 38.02 -2.59 1.36
C PHE A 84 37.56 -4.05 1.28
N GLY A 85 38.51 -4.97 1.41
CA GLY A 85 38.24 -6.38 1.62
C GLY A 85 37.92 -6.66 3.09
N GLY A 86 36.96 -7.56 3.30
CA GLY A 86 36.69 -8.22 4.58
C GLY A 86 36.13 -9.61 4.29
N ALA A 87 36.79 -10.65 4.79
CA ALA A 87 36.34 -12.03 4.68
C ALA A 87 35.17 -12.30 5.64
N GLY A 88 34.11 -12.95 5.17
CA GLY A 88 33.10 -13.58 6.02
C GLY A 88 31.71 -13.64 5.41
N GLY A 89 31.41 -14.73 4.68
CA GLY A 89 30.07 -15.13 4.22
C GLY A 89 29.40 -14.15 3.25
N SER A 90 29.03 -14.59 2.05
CA SER A 90 28.06 -13.82 1.26
C SER A 90 26.86 -13.52 2.18
N PRO A 91 26.50 -12.25 2.41
CA PRO A 91 25.35 -11.94 3.24
C PRO A 91 24.16 -12.71 2.66
N ALA A 92 23.39 -13.36 3.54
CA ALA A 92 22.16 -14.03 3.14
C ALA A 92 21.32 -13.04 2.34
N CYS A 93 20.78 -13.47 1.21
CA CYS A 93 19.99 -12.60 0.37
C CYS A 93 18.79 -12.07 1.18
N ALA A 94 18.76 -10.75 1.35
CA ALA A 94 17.79 -10.02 2.15
C ALA A 94 17.46 -8.69 1.43
N PRO A 95 16.33 -8.05 1.76
CA PRO A 95 15.89 -6.82 1.10
C PRO A 95 16.92 -5.68 1.12
N ASP A 96 17.76 -5.62 2.15
CA ASP A 96 18.76 -4.56 2.34
C ASP A 96 20.13 -4.89 1.69
N THR A 97 20.31 -6.13 1.23
CA THR A 97 21.59 -6.63 0.70
C THR A 97 21.51 -7.06 -0.76
N CYS A 98 20.31 -7.03 -1.35
CA CYS A 98 20.06 -7.47 -2.72
C CYS A 98 19.11 -6.51 -3.45
N ASP A 99 19.64 -5.81 -4.46
CA ASP A 99 18.84 -4.92 -5.30
C ASP A 99 17.88 -5.70 -6.23
N GLY A 100 18.24 -6.94 -6.59
CA GLY A 100 17.42 -7.86 -7.39
C GLY A 100 16.59 -8.80 -6.52
N CYS A 101 16.60 -10.10 -6.80
CA CYS A 101 15.78 -11.09 -6.09
C CYS A 101 16.61 -12.22 -5.46
N CYS A 102 16.04 -12.89 -4.47
CA CYS A 102 16.65 -13.97 -3.74
C CYS A 102 16.25 -15.33 -4.30
N ASP A 103 17.25 -16.09 -4.75
CA ASP A 103 17.07 -17.49 -5.11
C ASP A 103 16.78 -18.32 -3.83
N PRO A 104 15.58 -18.92 -3.69
CA PRO A 104 15.25 -19.70 -2.51
C PRO A 104 16.09 -20.97 -2.35
N ALA A 105 16.68 -21.50 -3.43
CA ALA A 105 17.46 -22.74 -3.41
C ALA A 105 18.92 -22.50 -2.99
N THR A 106 19.50 -21.38 -3.42
CA THR A 106 20.93 -21.08 -3.18
C THR A 106 21.15 -19.95 -2.18
N GLY A 107 20.12 -19.15 -1.88
CA GLY A 107 20.21 -17.97 -1.02
C GLY A 107 21.04 -16.84 -1.63
N LEU A 108 21.33 -16.90 -2.93
CA LEU A 108 22.10 -15.90 -3.67
C LEU A 108 21.20 -14.76 -4.15
N CYS A 109 21.75 -13.55 -4.16
CA CYS A 109 21.15 -12.40 -4.82
C CYS A 109 21.37 -12.50 -6.33
N LEU A 110 20.29 -12.61 -7.09
CA LEU A 110 20.25 -12.54 -8.54
C LEU A 110 19.85 -11.13 -8.99
N ALA A 111 20.21 -10.75 -10.22
CA ALA A 111 19.98 -9.40 -10.74
C ALA A 111 18.49 -9.00 -10.82
N GLY A 112 17.58 -9.97 -10.88
CA GLY A 112 16.14 -9.72 -10.78
C GLY A 112 15.46 -9.31 -12.09
N ASP A 113 16.19 -9.35 -13.21
CA ASP A 113 15.76 -8.94 -14.55
C ASP A 113 15.60 -10.13 -15.53
N GLU A 114 15.90 -11.35 -15.08
CA GLU A 114 15.71 -12.56 -15.87
C GLU A 114 14.29 -13.09 -15.73
N ILE A 115 13.74 -13.63 -16.82
CA ILE A 115 12.34 -14.10 -16.87
C ILE A 115 12.04 -15.21 -15.86
N THR A 116 13.02 -16.06 -15.54
CA THR A 116 12.91 -17.13 -14.53
C THR A 116 13.49 -16.75 -13.16
N ALA A 117 13.97 -15.51 -13.01
CA ALA A 117 14.51 -14.97 -11.77
C ALA A 117 14.16 -13.49 -11.65
N CYS A 118 12.86 -13.20 -11.70
CA CYS A 118 12.33 -11.86 -11.72
C CYS A 118 11.98 -11.39 -10.31
N GLY A 119 12.41 -10.20 -9.94
CA GLY A 119 12.10 -9.63 -8.65
C GLY A 119 13.05 -8.49 -8.33
N SER A 120 12.73 -7.71 -7.30
CA SER A 120 13.58 -6.60 -6.86
C SER A 120 13.54 -6.48 -5.35
N LYS A 121 14.51 -5.75 -4.79
CA LYS A 121 14.59 -5.43 -3.36
C LYS A 121 14.60 -6.67 -2.46
N GLY A 122 15.35 -7.70 -2.86
CA GLY A 122 15.54 -8.93 -2.11
C GLY A 122 14.25 -9.73 -1.87
N ALA A 123 13.20 -9.50 -2.67
CA ALA A 123 12.06 -10.40 -2.73
C ALA A 123 12.49 -11.77 -3.28
N LEU A 124 11.71 -12.82 -3.01
CA LEU A 124 11.96 -14.13 -3.64
C LEU A 124 11.84 -14.02 -5.16
N CYS A 125 12.78 -14.63 -5.88
CA CYS A 125 12.73 -14.67 -7.35
C CYS A 125 11.47 -15.39 -7.83
N ALA A 126 10.72 -14.74 -8.72
CA ALA A 126 9.57 -15.30 -9.39
C ALA A 126 9.96 -15.82 -10.79
N ASP A 127 9.38 -16.95 -11.18
CA ASP A 127 9.44 -17.44 -12.56
C ASP A 127 8.26 -16.87 -13.34
N CYS A 128 8.48 -15.73 -14.01
CA CYS A 128 7.45 -15.11 -14.83
C CYS A 128 7.13 -15.94 -16.08
N ALA A 129 8.05 -16.81 -16.54
CA ALA A 129 7.79 -17.69 -17.67
C ALA A 129 6.75 -18.77 -17.33
N GLU A 130 6.75 -19.28 -16.10
CA GLU A 130 5.72 -20.21 -15.62
C GLU A 130 4.34 -19.53 -15.48
N LEU A 131 4.34 -18.24 -15.13
CA LEU A 131 3.13 -17.43 -14.99
C LEU A 131 2.66 -16.81 -16.32
N GLY A 132 3.42 -16.98 -17.41
CA GLY A 132 3.10 -16.43 -18.72
C GLY A 132 3.22 -14.91 -18.83
N PHE A 133 4.13 -14.28 -18.07
CA PHE A 133 4.42 -12.84 -18.10
C PHE A 133 5.89 -12.57 -18.46
N ASP A 134 6.22 -11.33 -18.79
CA ASP A 134 7.62 -10.89 -18.95
C ASP A 134 8.15 -10.30 -17.63
N CYS A 135 9.47 -10.28 -17.44
CA CYS A 135 10.07 -9.59 -16.31
C CYS A 135 10.31 -8.12 -16.66
N GLN A 136 9.42 -7.24 -16.22
CA GLN A 136 9.56 -5.81 -16.43
C GLN A 136 9.75 -5.07 -15.11
N ALA A 137 10.94 -4.48 -14.96
CA ALA A 137 11.36 -3.73 -13.77
C ALA A 137 11.27 -4.54 -12.46
N GLY A 138 11.66 -5.82 -12.50
CA GLY A 138 11.68 -6.68 -11.31
C GLY A 138 10.29 -7.06 -10.81
N SER A 139 9.31 -7.13 -11.71
CA SER A 139 7.96 -7.65 -11.46
C SER A 139 7.44 -8.34 -12.72
N CYS A 140 6.65 -9.40 -12.53
CA CYS A 140 5.94 -10.04 -13.64
C CYS A 140 4.88 -9.07 -14.17
N ALA A 141 5.12 -8.49 -15.33
CA ALA A 141 4.27 -7.46 -15.92
C ALA A 141 4.27 -7.57 -17.46
N GLY A 142 3.32 -6.88 -18.09
CA GLY A 142 3.09 -6.93 -19.53
C GLY A 142 1.79 -7.67 -19.89
N GLN A 143 1.34 -7.48 -21.13
CA GLN A 143 0.31 -8.34 -21.69
C GLN A 143 0.94 -9.74 -21.79
N PRO A 144 0.36 -10.80 -21.20
CA PRO A 144 0.94 -12.13 -21.26
C PRO A 144 1.25 -12.41 -22.74
N PRO A 145 2.51 -12.71 -23.13
CA PRO A 145 2.82 -13.04 -24.51
C PRO A 145 1.80 -14.07 -24.98
N GLU A 146 1.09 -13.75 -26.08
CA GLU A 146 0.02 -14.59 -26.62
C GLU A 146 0.45 -16.03 -26.49
N CYS A 147 -0.39 -16.86 -25.84
CA CYS A 147 0.03 -18.18 -25.46
C CYS A 147 0.66 -18.91 -26.65
N SER A 148 1.94 -19.24 -26.49
CA SER A 148 2.80 -19.73 -27.56
C SER A 148 3.76 -20.75 -26.99
N THR A 149 4.48 -21.42 -27.89
CA THR A 149 5.50 -22.41 -27.53
C THR A 149 6.68 -21.82 -26.73
N LEU A 150 6.79 -20.49 -26.65
CA LEU A 150 7.84 -19.80 -25.91
C LEU A 150 7.37 -19.34 -24.51
N SER A 151 6.07 -19.13 -24.33
CA SER A 151 5.48 -18.48 -23.14
C SER A 151 4.65 -19.41 -22.26
N CYS A 152 4.49 -20.67 -22.64
CA CYS A 152 3.65 -21.61 -21.92
C CYS A 152 4.28 -23.01 -21.90
N SER A 153 4.60 -23.51 -20.71
CA SER A 153 5.08 -24.90 -20.51
C SER A 153 3.94 -25.93 -20.70
N GLY A 154 2.69 -25.52 -20.49
CA GLY A 154 1.48 -26.32 -20.71
C GLY A 154 0.85 -26.11 -22.10
N CYS A 155 -0.44 -25.77 -22.17
CA CYS A 155 -1.17 -25.58 -23.42
C CYS A 155 -1.99 -24.28 -23.44
N CYS A 156 -2.39 -23.84 -24.63
CA CYS A 156 -3.12 -22.60 -24.86
C CYS A 156 -4.61 -22.86 -25.05
N ASP A 157 -5.45 -22.24 -24.23
CA ASP A 157 -6.90 -22.30 -24.43
C ASP A 157 -7.38 -21.36 -25.55
N SER A 158 -8.67 -21.41 -25.87
CA SER A 158 -9.25 -20.62 -26.97
C SER A 158 -9.27 -19.11 -26.71
N ALA A 159 -9.03 -18.67 -25.48
CA ALA A 159 -8.87 -17.27 -25.12
C ALA A 159 -7.39 -16.82 -25.16
N GLY A 160 -6.46 -17.73 -25.50
CA GLY A 160 -5.03 -17.45 -25.53
C GLY A 160 -4.38 -17.46 -24.15
N VAL A 161 -5.01 -18.10 -23.15
CA VAL A 161 -4.47 -18.23 -21.79
C VAL A 161 -3.69 -19.54 -21.64
N CYS A 162 -2.53 -19.48 -21.01
CA CYS A 162 -1.73 -20.67 -20.70
C CYS A 162 -2.39 -21.48 -19.57
N ARG A 163 -2.60 -22.77 -19.81
CA ARG A 163 -3.13 -23.76 -18.86
C ARG A 163 -2.04 -24.77 -18.55
N GLY A 164 -2.04 -25.32 -17.34
CA GLY A 164 -1.03 -26.28 -16.88
C GLY A 164 -0.91 -27.58 -17.70
N GLY A 165 -1.83 -27.87 -18.62
CA GLY A 165 -1.64 -28.92 -19.63
C GLY A 165 -1.82 -30.37 -19.15
N GLY A 166 -2.14 -30.57 -17.87
CA GLY A 166 -2.23 -31.89 -17.22
C GLY A 166 -3.65 -32.45 -17.07
N THR A 167 -4.69 -31.67 -17.37
CA THR A 167 -6.08 -32.10 -17.18
C THR A 167 -6.70 -32.61 -18.48
N SER A 168 -7.67 -33.52 -18.39
CA SER A 168 -8.31 -34.13 -19.56
C SER A 168 -9.12 -33.13 -20.41
N ASP A 169 -9.52 -31.98 -19.85
CA ASP A 169 -10.21 -30.88 -20.52
C ASP A 169 -9.28 -29.77 -21.03
N ALA A 170 -8.01 -29.76 -20.61
CA ALA A 170 -6.97 -28.84 -21.06
C ALA A 170 -5.62 -29.56 -21.18
N CYS A 171 -5.54 -30.51 -22.12
CA CYS A 171 -4.38 -31.36 -22.29
C CYS A 171 -3.42 -30.84 -23.37
N GLY A 172 -2.14 -30.72 -23.03
CA GLY A 172 -1.10 -30.33 -23.98
C GLY A 172 0.15 -29.85 -23.26
N ALA A 173 1.27 -29.74 -23.98
CA ALA A 173 2.53 -29.25 -23.43
C ALA A 173 3.28 -28.42 -24.46
N GLY A 174 4.14 -27.51 -24.00
CA GLY A 174 4.97 -26.67 -24.85
C GLY A 174 4.18 -25.65 -25.67
N GLY A 175 3.11 -25.08 -25.11
CA GLY A 175 2.41 -23.92 -25.67
C GLY A 175 1.64 -24.21 -26.95
N VAL A 176 1.25 -25.47 -27.17
CA VAL A 176 0.31 -25.87 -28.23
C VAL A 176 -1.12 -25.66 -27.77
N ALA A 177 -2.09 -25.65 -28.70
CA ALA A 177 -3.51 -25.54 -28.34
C ALA A 177 -3.95 -26.70 -27.43
N CYS A 178 -4.70 -26.38 -26.37
CA CYS A 178 -5.23 -27.38 -25.44
C CYS A 178 -6.21 -28.32 -26.15
N ALA A 179 -5.97 -29.62 -26.01
CA ALA A 179 -6.88 -30.66 -26.44
C ALA A 179 -7.86 -31.04 -25.31
N ASN A 180 -9.13 -31.22 -25.66
CA ASN A 180 -10.14 -31.76 -24.77
C ASN A 180 -10.22 -33.28 -24.96
N CYS A 181 -9.36 -34.04 -24.26
CA CYS A 181 -9.34 -35.50 -24.28
C CYS A 181 -10.62 -36.11 -23.69
N ALA A 182 -11.30 -35.40 -22.79
CA ALA A 182 -12.58 -35.86 -22.27
C ALA A 182 -13.65 -35.98 -23.37
N ALA A 183 -13.56 -35.18 -24.44
CA ALA A 183 -14.45 -35.28 -25.59
C ALA A 183 -14.26 -36.58 -26.39
N THR A 184 -13.07 -37.21 -26.34
CA THR A 184 -12.77 -38.50 -26.98
C THR A 184 -12.79 -39.68 -26.01
N GLY A 185 -13.10 -39.43 -24.72
CA GLY A 185 -13.08 -40.45 -23.67
C GLY A 185 -11.67 -40.89 -23.29
N GLU A 186 -10.69 -40.01 -23.43
CA GLU A 186 -9.27 -40.27 -23.16
C GLU A 186 -8.72 -39.41 -22.01
N GLY A 187 -7.62 -39.86 -21.40
CA GLY A 187 -6.87 -39.11 -20.40
C GLY A 187 -5.77 -38.24 -20.97
N CYS A 188 -5.39 -37.19 -20.24
CA CYS A 188 -4.17 -36.46 -20.55
C CYS A 188 -2.95 -37.16 -19.94
N THR A 189 -2.15 -37.83 -20.76
CA THR A 189 -0.90 -38.47 -20.32
C THR A 189 0.28 -37.84 -21.05
N ALA A 190 1.19 -37.20 -20.30
CA ALA A 190 2.36 -36.50 -20.84
C ALA A 190 2.00 -35.47 -21.95
N GLY A 191 0.93 -34.71 -21.74
CA GLY A 191 0.47 -33.67 -22.67
C GLY A 191 -0.18 -34.22 -23.95
N LYS A 192 -0.64 -35.48 -23.96
CA LYS A 192 -1.35 -36.10 -25.09
C LYS A 192 -2.60 -36.84 -24.64
N CYS A 193 -3.67 -36.78 -25.44
CA CYS A 193 -4.85 -37.61 -25.27
C CYS A 193 -4.51 -39.06 -25.57
N GLN A 194 -4.42 -39.89 -24.53
CA GLN A 194 -4.07 -41.31 -24.64
C GLN A 194 -4.66 -42.10 -23.48
N GLY A 195 -5.19 -43.29 -23.80
CA GLY A 195 -5.70 -44.23 -22.81
C GLY A 195 -6.96 -43.74 -22.10
N PRO A 196 -7.61 -44.59 -21.28
CA PRO A 196 -8.72 -44.13 -20.46
C PRO A 196 -8.27 -43.01 -19.51
N PRO A 197 -9.14 -42.03 -19.18
CA PRO A 197 -8.81 -41.00 -18.22
C PRO A 197 -8.28 -41.61 -16.93
N PRO A 198 -7.16 -41.11 -16.36
CA PRO A 198 -6.81 -41.48 -15.01
C PRO A 198 -8.01 -41.15 -14.13
N ALA A 199 -8.42 -42.10 -13.30
CA ALA A 199 -9.50 -41.86 -12.36
C ALA A 199 -9.17 -40.61 -11.54
N CYS A 200 -10.14 -39.71 -11.39
CA CYS A 200 -9.96 -38.54 -10.55
C CYS A 200 -9.54 -38.96 -9.14
N SER A 201 -8.49 -38.32 -8.64
CA SER A 201 -7.85 -38.62 -7.36
C SER A 201 -7.22 -37.36 -6.75
N PRO A 202 -6.90 -37.37 -5.45
CA PRO A 202 -6.21 -36.27 -4.77
C PRO A 202 -4.87 -35.84 -5.41
N THR A 203 -4.25 -36.70 -6.20
CA THR A 203 -2.97 -36.43 -6.88
C THR A 203 -3.11 -35.76 -8.24
N ASN A 204 -4.33 -35.67 -8.80
CA ASN A 204 -4.57 -35.13 -10.14
C ASN A 204 -5.75 -34.14 -10.20
N CYS A 205 -6.33 -33.79 -9.06
CA CYS A 205 -7.47 -32.91 -8.96
C CYS A 205 -7.36 -32.03 -7.70
N ASP A 206 -7.13 -30.73 -7.88
CA ASP A 206 -7.10 -29.77 -6.78
C ASP A 206 -8.51 -29.45 -6.24
N GLY A 207 -9.55 -29.68 -7.07
CA GLY A 207 -10.95 -29.51 -6.71
C GLY A 207 -11.58 -30.83 -6.26
N CYS A 208 -12.69 -31.26 -6.87
CA CYS A 208 -13.41 -32.49 -6.46
C CYS A 208 -13.75 -33.41 -7.64
N CYS A 209 -13.92 -34.69 -7.36
CA CYS A 209 -14.28 -35.72 -8.33
C CYS A 209 -15.80 -35.88 -8.45
N ASP A 210 -16.33 -35.69 -9.64
CA ASP A 210 -17.75 -35.97 -9.90
C ASP A 210 -18.02 -37.49 -10.02
N ALA A 211 -19.31 -37.85 -10.10
CA ALA A 211 -19.75 -39.25 -10.20
C ALA A 211 -19.29 -39.95 -11.50
N ALA A 212 -18.89 -39.19 -12.53
CA ALA A 212 -18.31 -39.73 -13.76
C ALA A 212 -16.79 -39.90 -13.65
N GLY A 213 -16.18 -39.51 -12.53
CA GLY A 213 -14.75 -39.58 -12.29
C GLY A 213 -13.98 -38.44 -12.94
N ALA A 214 -14.64 -37.32 -13.28
CA ALA A 214 -13.98 -36.12 -13.80
C ALA A 214 -13.68 -35.12 -12.67
N CYS A 215 -12.53 -34.45 -12.76
CA CYS A 215 -12.16 -33.38 -11.83
C CYS A 215 -12.97 -32.11 -12.14
N ARG A 216 -13.56 -31.51 -11.09
CA ARG A 216 -14.31 -30.26 -11.11
C ARG A 216 -13.60 -29.23 -10.24
N SER A 217 -13.86 -27.94 -10.47
CA SER A 217 -13.23 -26.85 -9.71
C SER A 217 -13.56 -26.85 -8.22
N GLY A 218 -14.62 -27.54 -7.77
CA GLY A 218 -14.95 -27.65 -6.36
C GLY A 218 -15.59 -26.42 -5.73
N THR A 219 -15.95 -25.42 -6.54
CA THR A 219 -16.39 -24.09 -6.07
C THR A 219 -17.89 -23.82 -6.23
N SER A 220 -18.65 -24.76 -6.80
CA SER A 220 -20.07 -24.56 -7.08
C SER A 220 -20.95 -25.28 -6.08
N ASP A 221 -22.14 -24.75 -5.80
CA ASP A 221 -23.09 -25.34 -4.85
C ASP A 221 -23.53 -26.75 -5.21
N GLY A 222 -23.48 -27.14 -6.49
CA GLY A 222 -23.78 -28.50 -6.95
C GLY A 222 -22.56 -29.41 -7.07
N GLN A 223 -21.34 -28.88 -6.95
CA GLN A 223 -20.07 -29.60 -7.10
C GLN A 223 -19.02 -28.97 -6.19
N CYS A 224 -19.24 -29.09 -4.87
CA CYS A 224 -18.40 -28.51 -3.84
C CYS A 224 -17.42 -29.54 -3.29
N GLY A 225 -16.15 -29.18 -3.15
CA GLY A 225 -15.12 -30.09 -2.64
C GLY A 225 -13.71 -29.57 -2.95
N SER A 226 -12.70 -30.11 -2.29
CA SER A 226 -11.29 -29.86 -2.59
C SER A 226 -10.49 -31.16 -2.50
N ASP A 227 -9.22 -31.10 -2.88
CA ASP A 227 -8.24 -32.16 -2.66
C ASP A 227 -8.58 -33.50 -3.32
N GLY A 228 -9.33 -33.47 -4.43
CA GLY A 228 -9.70 -34.65 -5.21
C GLY A 228 -10.65 -35.61 -4.50
N GLU A 229 -11.36 -35.14 -3.47
CA GLU A 229 -12.45 -35.87 -2.83
C GLU A 229 -13.73 -35.85 -3.68
N GLN A 230 -14.74 -36.67 -3.35
CA GLN A 230 -16.02 -36.63 -4.08
C GLN A 230 -16.73 -35.28 -3.93
N CYS A 231 -17.21 -34.74 -5.06
CA CYS A 231 -18.01 -33.52 -5.07
C CYS A 231 -19.32 -33.72 -4.28
N GLN A 232 -19.62 -32.77 -3.40
CA GLN A 232 -20.87 -32.67 -2.68
C GLN A 232 -21.84 -31.69 -3.35
N ASP A 233 -23.13 -32.05 -3.33
CA ASP A 233 -24.24 -31.16 -3.68
C ASP A 233 -24.76 -30.46 -2.42
N CYS A 234 -24.29 -29.24 -2.20
CA CYS A 234 -24.72 -28.39 -1.09
C CYS A 234 -26.13 -27.87 -1.30
N ALA A 235 -26.52 -27.58 -2.55
CA ALA A 235 -27.84 -27.07 -2.89
C ALA A 235 -28.94 -28.08 -2.52
N GLY A 236 -28.71 -29.37 -2.76
CA GLY A 236 -29.60 -30.46 -2.35
C GLY A 236 -29.86 -30.55 -0.84
N SER A 237 -28.98 -29.95 -0.02
CA SER A 237 -29.08 -29.91 1.44
C SER A 237 -29.45 -28.53 1.99
N GLY A 238 -29.77 -27.56 1.13
CA GLY A 238 -30.05 -26.17 1.54
C GLY A 238 -28.84 -25.42 2.10
N LEU A 239 -27.63 -25.83 1.71
CA LEU A 239 -26.34 -25.26 2.08
C LEU A 239 -25.70 -24.62 0.85
N GLN A 240 -24.62 -23.87 1.04
CA GLN A 240 -23.80 -23.32 -0.06
C GLN A 240 -22.35 -23.77 0.09
N CYS A 241 -21.61 -23.79 -1.02
CA CYS A 241 -20.21 -24.12 -1.03
C CYS A 241 -19.38 -22.98 -0.43
N SER A 242 -18.73 -23.23 0.72
CA SER A 242 -17.90 -22.23 1.39
C SER A 242 -16.56 -22.07 0.68
N VAL A 243 -16.21 -20.83 0.30
CA VAL A 243 -14.92 -20.47 -0.30
C VAL A 243 -14.20 -19.39 0.53
N PRO A 244 -12.88 -19.50 0.77
CA PRO A 244 -11.99 -20.62 0.43
C PRO A 244 -12.17 -21.80 1.40
N GLY A 245 -12.30 -23.02 0.89
CA GLY A 245 -12.41 -24.22 1.74
C GLY A 245 -13.12 -25.44 1.12
N GLY A 246 -13.99 -25.25 0.11
CA GLY A 246 -14.57 -26.37 -0.64
C GLY A 246 -15.45 -27.30 0.18
N TYR A 247 -16.19 -26.81 1.17
CA TYR A 247 -17.10 -27.64 1.98
C TYR A 247 -18.51 -27.04 2.07
N CYS A 248 -19.54 -27.88 2.18
CA CYS A 248 -20.91 -27.44 2.35
C CYS A 248 -21.12 -26.85 3.74
N ALA A 249 -21.47 -25.56 3.78
CA ALA A 249 -21.75 -24.85 5.01
C ALA A 249 -23.10 -24.14 4.91
N PHE A 250 -23.73 -23.91 6.06
CA PHE A 250 -24.82 -22.96 6.13
C PHE A 250 -24.20 -21.57 5.98
N VAL A 251 -24.18 -21.06 4.74
CA VAL A 251 -23.87 -19.65 4.49
C VAL A 251 -25.17 -18.92 4.76
N PRO A 252 -25.29 -18.14 5.86
CA PRO A 252 -26.54 -17.45 6.11
C PRO A 252 -26.73 -16.44 4.99
N SER A 253 -27.88 -16.53 4.32
CA SER A 253 -28.37 -15.57 3.34
C SER A 253 -27.94 -14.16 3.74
N CYS A 254 -27.29 -13.44 2.81
CA CYS A 254 -26.71 -12.15 3.10
C CYS A 254 -27.73 -11.25 3.83
N SER A 255 -27.31 -10.77 4.99
CA SER A 255 -28.11 -9.99 5.93
C SER A 255 -27.19 -9.06 6.71
N SER A 256 -27.75 -8.16 7.52
CA SER A 256 -26.96 -7.30 8.42
C SER A 256 -26.07 -8.08 9.39
N ALA A 257 -26.40 -9.34 9.71
CA ALA A 257 -25.61 -10.19 10.59
C ALA A 257 -24.40 -10.83 9.87
N THR A 258 -24.54 -11.15 8.59
CA THR A 258 -23.48 -11.79 7.78
C THR A 258 -22.69 -10.83 6.90
N CYS A 259 -23.23 -9.63 6.67
CA CYS A 259 -22.64 -8.59 5.86
C CYS A 259 -22.74 -7.21 6.55
N PRO A 260 -22.31 -7.07 7.83
CA PRO A 260 -22.54 -5.85 8.61
C PRO A 260 -21.91 -4.61 7.98
N ASN A 261 -20.79 -4.78 7.27
CA ASN A 261 -20.04 -3.69 6.65
C ASN A 261 -20.28 -3.57 5.15
N GLY A 262 -21.14 -4.40 4.56
CA GLY A 262 -21.32 -4.51 3.11
C GLY A 262 -22.78 -4.59 2.70
N CYS A 263 -23.04 -5.01 1.47
CA CYS A 263 -24.38 -5.18 0.92
C CYS A 263 -24.57 -6.53 0.22
N CYS A 264 -25.82 -6.90 -0.01
CA CYS A 264 -26.23 -8.15 -0.61
C CYS A 264 -26.51 -7.96 -2.10
N ASP A 265 -25.81 -8.71 -2.94
CA ASP A 265 -26.13 -8.78 -4.35
C ASP A 265 -27.40 -9.59 -4.62
N ALA A 266 -27.84 -9.59 -5.88
CA ALA A 266 -29.05 -10.29 -6.31
C ALA A 266 -28.96 -11.83 -6.16
N ALA A 267 -27.76 -12.39 -6.04
CA ALA A 267 -27.53 -13.81 -5.79
C ALA A 267 -27.45 -14.13 -4.29
N GLY A 268 -27.58 -13.13 -3.40
CA GLY A 268 -27.48 -13.27 -1.96
C GLY A 268 -26.05 -13.33 -1.43
N GLY A 269 -25.06 -12.95 -2.25
CA GLY A 269 -23.66 -12.83 -1.86
C GLY A 269 -23.36 -11.48 -1.19
N CYS A 270 -22.53 -11.49 -0.16
CA CYS A 270 -22.04 -10.27 0.49
C CYS A 270 -20.94 -9.61 -0.36
N ARG A 271 -21.14 -8.34 -0.72
CA ARG A 271 -20.17 -7.46 -1.38
C ARG A 271 -19.62 -6.47 -0.37
N ASP A 272 -18.42 -5.95 -0.65
CA ASP A 272 -17.75 -4.96 0.21
C ASP A 272 -18.56 -3.67 0.43
N GLY A 273 -19.56 -3.39 -0.42
CA GLY A 273 -20.45 -2.25 -0.28
C GLY A 273 -19.85 -0.91 -0.72
N ARG A 274 -18.64 -0.91 -1.29
CA ARG A 274 -17.85 0.30 -1.57
C ARG A 274 -17.61 0.57 -3.04
N ARG A 275 -17.94 -0.39 -3.91
CA ARG A 275 -17.81 -0.24 -5.37
C ARG A 275 -19.02 0.51 -5.91
N ASP A 276 -18.80 1.33 -6.93
CA ASP A 276 -19.89 2.08 -7.58
C ASP A 276 -20.98 1.16 -8.15
N GLN A 277 -20.63 -0.05 -8.58
CA GLN A 277 -21.59 -1.05 -9.09
C GLN A 277 -22.19 -1.94 -8.00
N ALA A 278 -21.72 -1.84 -6.75
CA ALA A 278 -22.17 -2.67 -5.63
C ALA A 278 -22.12 -1.86 -4.32
N CYS A 279 -22.86 -0.75 -4.29
CA CYS A 279 -22.88 0.20 -3.20
C CYS A 279 -23.95 -0.15 -2.16
N GLY A 280 -23.59 -0.17 -0.89
CA GLY A 280 -24.52 -0.43 0.20
C GLY A 280 -23.81 -0.76 1.50
N SER A 281 -24.53 -0.74 2.61
CA SER A 281 -23.99 -1.12 3.92
C SER A 281 -25.04 -1.87 4.75
N SER A 282 -24.63 -2.42 5.89
CA SER A 282 -25.52 -3.09 6.85
C SER A 282 -26.30 -4.29 6.29
N GLY A 283 -25.74 -4.99 5.31
CA GLY A 283 -26.38 -6.14 4.67
C GLY A 283 -27.70 -5.80 3.99
N GLY A 284 -27.89 -4.53 3.60
CA GLY A 284 -28.96 -4.10 2.70
C GLY A 284 -28.69 -4.55 1.27
N THR A 285 -29.59 -4.26 0.33
CA THR A 285 -29.40 -4.59 -1.09
C THR A 285 -28.34 -3.70 -1.74
N CYS A 286 -27.43 -4.28 -2.52
CA CYS A 286 -26.45 -3.51 -3.28
C CYS A 286 -27.13 -2.69 -4.39
N SER A 287 -26.69 -1.45 -4.54
CA SER A 287 -27.14 -0.51 -5.57
C SER A 287 -26.01 -0.22 -6.57
N ASP A 288 -26.34 -0.08 -7.84
CA ASP A 288 -25.41 0.37 -8.89
C ASP A 288 -25.56 1.89 -9.09
N CYS A 289 -24.64 2.65 -8.53
CA CYS A 289 -24.61 4.12 -8.61
C CYS A 289 -24.20 4.62 -10.00
N THR A 290 -23.48 3.81 -10.79
CA THR A 290 -23.03 4.21 -12.13
C THR A 290 -24.19 4.39 -13.09
N SER A 291 -25.28 3.65 -12.88
CA SER A 291 -26.53 3.77 -13.64
C SER A 291 -27.15 5.17 -13.61
N SER A 292 -26.87 5.94 -12.56
CA SER A 292 -27.36 7.30 -12.34
C SER A 292 -26.27 8.37 -12.43
N GLY A 293 -25.06 8.00 -12.89
CA GLY A 293 -23.91 8.90 -12.94
C GLY A 293 -23.39 9.32 -11.57
N GLN A 294 -23.65 8.52 -10.54
CA GLN A 294 -23.28 8.76 -9.15
C GLN A 294 -22.13 7.82 -8.73
N ALA A 295 -21.44 8.19 -7.67
CA ALA A 295 -20.44 7.34 -7.02
C ALA A 295 -21.00 6.75 -5.72
N CYS A 296 -20.43 5.63 -5.27
CA CYS A 296 -20.73 5.08 -3.96
C CYS A 296 -20.05 5.91 -2.88
N ALA A 297 -20.83 6.44 -1.94
CA ALA A 297 -20.32 7.15 -0.78
C ALA A 297 -19.67 6.17 0.20
N PRO A 298 -18.69 6.60 1.01
CA PRO A 298 -18.08 5.76 2.05
C PRO A 298 -19.09 5.15 3.03
N GLN A 299 -20.27 5.77 3.19
CA GLN A 299 -21.36 5.29 4.04
C GLN A 299 -22.29 4.26 3.36
N GLY A 300 -22.03 3.90 2.10
CA GLY A 300 -22.79 2.89 1.35
C GLY A 300 -24.08 3.42 0.71
N PHE A 301 -24.09 4.65 0.18
CA PHE A 301 -25.21 5.18 -0.61
C PHE A 301 -24.72 5.95 -1.84
N CYS A 302 -25.54 6.03 -2.89
CA CYS A 302 -25.17 6.76 -4.11
C CYS A 302 -25.22 8.28 -3.90
N TYR A 303 -24.14 8.98 -4.22
CA TYR A 303 -24.04 10.44 -4.11
C TYR A 303 -23.43 11.08 -5.36
N ASN A 304 -23.66 12.39 -5.50
CA ASN A 304 -23.19 13.16 -6.65
C ASN A 304 -21.88 13.88 -6.26
N GLY A 305 -20.72 13.26 -6.52
CA GLY A 305 -19.41 13.84 -6.21
C GLY A 305 -18.23 12.97 -6.71
N THR A 306 -17.03 13.55 -6.73
CA THR A 306 -15.78 12.83 -7.09
C THR A 306 -15.49 11.75 -6.05
N HIS A 307 -15.40 10.51 -6.53
CA HIS A 307 -15.17 9.32 -5.73
C HIS A 307 -13.83 9.38 -4.99
N CYS A 308 -13.83 8.93 -3.73
CA CYS A 308 -12.64 8.39 -3.09
C CYS A 308 -12.94 6.94 -2.76
N GLY A 309 -12.11 6.03 -3.26
CA GLY A 309 -12.20 4.61 -2.96
C GLY A 309 -10.99 3.84 -3.49
N PRO A 310 -11.04 2.50 -3.48
CA PRO A 310 -9.89 1.65 -3.77
C PRO A 310 -9.29 1.90 -5.16
N ASP A 311 -10.13 2.32 -6.11
CA ASP A 311 -9.74 2.54 -7.50
C ASP A 311 -8.92 3.83 -7.72
N ASN A 312 -8.95 4.76 -6.77
CA ASN A 312 -8.30 6.07 -6.94
C ASN A 312 -7.67 6.67 -5.67
N CYS A 313 -7.66 5.94 -4.56
CA CYS A 313 -7.04 6.37 -3.31
C CYS A 313 -6.16 5.27 -2.71
N ALA A 314 -4.84 5.49 -2.71
CA ALA A 314 -3.90 4.57 -2.10
C ALA A 314 -3.99 4.55 -0.56
N GLY A 315 -4.36 5.68 0.05
CA GLY A 315 -4.58 5.79 1.49
C GLY A 315 -6.03 5.53 1.88
N CYS A 316 -6.65 6.45 2.61
CA CYS A 316 -8.02 6.30 3.09
C CYS A 316 -8.92 7.47 2.67
N CYS A 317 -10.22 7.24 2.69
CA CYS A 317 -11.25 8.20 2.33
C CYS A 317 -11.89 8.82 3.57
N THR A 318 -11.92 10.14 3.62
CA THR A 318 -12.70 10.85 4.65
C THR A 318 -14.20 10.60 4.44
N ALA A 319 -15.01 10.89 5.45
CA ALA A 319 -16.46 10.84 5.35
C ALA A 319 -17.04 11.73 4.22
N ASN A 320 -16.28 12.74 3.78
CA ASN A 320 -16.64 13.65 2.71
C ASN A 320 -16.13 13.19 1.32
N GLY A 321 -15.55 11.99 1.23
CA GLY A 321 -15.04 11.45 -0.03
C GLY A 321 -13.70 12.05 -0.48
N GLN A 322 -12.87 12.56 0.42
CA GLN A 322 -11.52 13.04 0.08
C GLN A 322 -10.47 11.95 0.36
N CYS A 323 -9.54 11.74 -0.59
CA CYS A 323 -8.41 10.84 -0.39
C CYS A 323 -7.35 11.48 0.52
N ARG A 324 -6.99 10.79 1.59
CA ARG A 324 -5.89 11.12 2.49
C ARG A 324 -4.79 10.07 2.36
N PRO A 325 -3.52 10.41 2.66
CA PRO A 325 -2.40 9.46 2.58
C PRO A 325 -2.56 8.22 3.47
N GLY A 326 -3.38 8.28 4.52
CA GLY A 326 -3.65 7.12 5.38
C GLY A 326 -2.64 6.88 6.50
N SER A 327 -1.65 7.77 6.65
CA SER A 327 -0.58 7.67 7.65
C SER A 327 -0.79 8.54 8.91
N GLY A 328 -1.83 9.38 8.92
CA GLY A 328 -2.08 10.31 10.03
C GLY A 328 -3.00 9.71 11.11
N ASN A 329 -2.81 10.08 12.38
CA ASN A 329 -3.66 9.62 13.49
C ASN A 329 -5.14 9.97 13.36
N GLN A 330 -5.46 11.04 12.63
CA GLN A 330 -6.84 11.46 12.40
C GLN A 330 -7.42 10.91 11.09
N ALA A 331 -6.57 10.30 10.26
CA ALA A 331 -6.93 9.76 8.95
C ALA A 331 -6.04 8.56 8.61
N CYS A 332 -6.20 7.49 9.38
CA CYS A 332 -5.45 6.25 9.28
C CYS A 332 -6.20 5.23 8.42
N GLY A 333 -5.51 4.58 7.47
CA GLY A 333 -6.10 3.53 6.64
C GLY A 333 -5.45 3.43 5.27
N GLN A 334 -5.88 2.44 4.48
CA GLN A 334 -5.31 2.13 3.18
C GLN A 334 -6.37 1.61 2.21
N PHE A 335 -5.99 1.51 0.94
CA PHE A 335 -6.80 0.92 -0.14
C PHE A 335 -8.18 1.57 -0.31
N GLY A 336 -8.25 2.88 -0.12
CA GLY A 336 -9.47 3.66 -0.29
C GLY A 336 -10.58 3.28 0.70
N GLY A 337 -10.22 2.65 1.82
CA GLY A 337 -11.15 2.41 2.93
C GLY A 337 -11.47 3.70 3.69
N LEU A 338 -12.49 3.68 4.56
CA LEU A 338 -12.80 4.84 5.40
C LEU A 338 -11.62 5.15 6.34
N CYS A 339 -11.23 6.41 6.43
CA CYS A 339 -10.22 6.87 7.37
C CYS A 339 -10.68 6.64 8.81
N GLU A 340 -9.85 5.95 9.59
CA GLU A 340 -10.02 5.79 11.02
C GLU A 340 -9.29 6.92 11.77
N ASN A 341 -9.88 7.40 12.85
CA ASN A 341 -9.25 8.35 13.75
C ASN A 341 -8.73 7.58 14.98
N CYS A 342 -7.46 7.19 14.93
CA CYS A 342 -6.78 6.47 16.01
C CYS A 342 -6.70 7.31 17.30
N ALA A 343 -6.65 8.64 17.19
CA ALA A 343 -6.59 9.53 18.35
C ALA A 343 -7.85 9.43 19.24
N ASN A 344 -9.02 9.14 18.65
CA ASN A 344 -10.26 8.93 19.41
C ASN A 344 -10.20 7.71 20.34
N SER A 345 -9.30 6.77 20.07
CA SER A 345 -9.12 5.54 20.86
C SER A 345 -7.79 5.49 21.59
N ALA A 346 -7.07 6.61 21.71
CA ALA A 346 -5.71 6.68 22.26
C ALA A 346 -4.72 5.72 21.58
N LYS A 347 -4.91 5.48 20.28
CA LYS A 347 -4.06 4.64 19.42
C LYS A 347 -3.25 5.49 18.47
N THR A 348 -2.29 4.86 17.82
CA THR A 348 -1.39 5.51 16.86
C THR A 348 -1.51 4.83 15.50
N CYS A 349 -1.47 5.58 14.41
CA CYS A 349 -1.50 5.04 13.07
C CYS A 349 -0.13 4.48 12.71
N GLN A 350 0.02 3.16 12.72
CA GLN A 350 1.27 2.48 12.37
C GLN A 350 1.00 1.47 11.27
N GLY A 351 1.68 1.60 10.13
CA GLY A 351 1.41 0.76 8.98
C GLY A 351 -0.03 0.87 8.47
N GLN A 352 -0.61 2.08 8.54
CA GLN A 352 -1.99 2.36 8.09
C GLN A 352 -3.07 1.59 8.88
N VAL A 353 -2.75 1.17 10.12
CA VAL A 353 -3.65 0.53 11.08
C VAL A 353 -3.50 1.22 12.44
N CYS A 354 -4.60 1.37 13.19
CA CYS A 354 -4.53 1.89 14.56
C CYS A 354 -3.96 0.84 15.52
N THR A 355 -2.74 1.07 16.02
CA THR A 355 -2.04 0.18 16.97
C THR A 355 -1.91 0.83 18.34
N ASP A 356 -1.83 -0.03 19.36
CA ASP A 356 -1.57 0.38 20.75
C ASP A 356 -0.06 0.60 20.92
N GLY A 357 0.47 1.74 20.47
CA GLY A 357 1.85 2.12 20.73
C GLY A 357 2.41 3.23 19.85
N SER A 358 2.68 4.39 20.43
CA SER A 358 3.56 5.40 19.84
C SER A 358 4.99 5.18 20.34
N THR A 359 5.91 4.80 19.46
CA THR A 359 7.34 5.09 19.67
C THR A 359 7.59 6.47 19.08
N CYS A 360 8.02 7.43 19.91
CA CYS A 360 8.37 8.79 19.51
C CYS A 360 9.87 8.97 19.84
N PRO A 361 10.73 9.28 18.85
CA PRO A 361 10.44 9.32 17.41
C PRO A 361 10.11 7.93 16.84
N ALA A 362 9.25 7.89 15.82
CA ALA A 362 9.04 6.70 15.02
C ALA A 362 10.17 6.55 13.98
N ALA A 363 10.51 5.31 13.62
CA ALA A 363 11.51 5.07 12.58
C ALA A 363 11.02 5.57 11.22
N TYR A 364 11.85 6.34 10.52
CA TYR A 364 11.55 6.78 9.15
C TYR A 364 12.17 5.81 8.12
N PRO A 365 11.38 5.13 7.28
CA PRO A 365 11.89 4.13 6.33
C PRO A 365 12.68 4.73 5.15
N GLY A 366 12.90 6.03 5.14
CA GLY A 366 13.61 6.77 4.10
C GLY A 366 12.67 7.48 3.13
N CYS A 367 13.25 8.41 2.37
CA CYS A 367 12.51 9.21 1.39
C CYS A 367 12.57 8.58 0.00
N SER A 368 11.47 8.66 -0.75
CA SER A 368 11.46 8.26 -2.16
C SER A 368 12.45 9.10 -2.96
N PRO A 369 13.29 8.51 -3.84
CA PRO A 369 14.28 9.26 -4.63
C PRO A 369 13.65 10.27 -5.59
N ASN A 370 12.36 10.13 -5.89
CA ASN A 370 11.60 11.05 -6.73
C ASN A 370 10.66 11.95 -5.91
N ALA A 371 10.80 11.99 -4.58
CA ALA A 371 9.98 12.85 -3.74
C ALA A 371 10.21 14.31 -4.14
N ALA A 372 9.14 15.01 -4.48
CA ALA A 372 9.16 16.42 -4.77
C ALA A 372 7.77 17.00 -4.50
N THR A 373 7.73 18.13 -3.82
CA THR A 373 6.47 18.84 -3.59
C THR A 373 6.07 19.53 -4.89
N SER A 374 4.85 19.25 -5.36
CA SER A 374 4.29 19.92 -6.53
C SER A 374 4.20 21.43 -6.28
N PRO A 375 4.60 22.28 -7.24
CA PRO A 375 4.45 23.73 -7.13
C PRO A 375 3.01 24.15 -6.86
N ALA A 376 2.82 25.19 -6.04
CA ALA A 376 1.53 25.84 -5.89
C ALA A 376 1.03 26.37 -7.24
N PHE A 377 -0.27 26.23 -7.49
CA PHE A 377 -0.92 26.85 -8.64
C PHE A 377 -1.30 28.30 -8.32
N ARG A 378 -1.40 29.12 -9.37
CA ARG A 378 -1.86 30.52 -9.26
C ARG A 378 -3.32 30.66 -9.64
N SER A 379 -3.99 31.62 -9.02
CA SER A 379 -5.37 32.00 -9.25
C SER A 379 -5.56 33.48 -8.89
N ASP A 380 -6.59 34.11 -9.44
CA ASP A 380 -7.06 35.47 -9.11
C ASP A 380 -8.36 35.44 -8.27
N ALA A 381 -8.69 34.28 -7.69
CA ALA A 381 -9.96 34.03 -7.03
C ALA A 381 -10.16 34.78 -5.69
N CYS A 382 -9.09 35.19 -5.01
CA CYS A 382 -9.16 35.85 -3.71
C CYS A 382 -9.16 37.38 -3.83
N THR A 383 -10.03 38.02 -3.06
CA THR A 383 -9.98 39.48 -2.86
C THR A 383 -9.11 39.84 -1.65
N ALA A 384 -8.68 41.10 -1.56
CA ALA A 384 -7.95 41.60 -0.39
C ALA A 384 -8.78 41.50 0.92
N ASP A 385 -10.11 41.60 0.82
CA ASP A 385 -11.02 41.41 1.97
C ASP A 385 -11.07 39.94 2.40
N ASP A 386 -11.06 39.01 1.44
CA ASP A 386 -11.02 37.57 1.74
C ASP A 386 -9.77 37.21 2.55
N LEU A 387 -8.60 37.66 2.09
CA LEU A 387 -7.31 37.33 2.69
C LEU A 387 -7.09 38.02 4.04
N SER A 388 -7.49 39.28 4.18
CA SER A 388 -7.33 40.02 5.45
C SER A 388 -8.22 39.46 6.55
N GLN A 389 -9.43 39.02 6.22
CA GLN A 389 -10.32 38.37 7.19
C GLN A 389 -9.82 36.97 7.55
N LEU A 390 -9.34 36.19 6.59
CA LEU A 390 -8.71 34.90 6.86
C LEU A 390 -7.52 35.07 7.82
N ALA A 391 -6.63 36.03 7.55
CA ALA A 391 -5.46 36.31 8.36
C ALA A 391 -5.83 36.69 9.81
N THR A 392 -6.79 37.62 9.97
CA THR A 392 -7.21 38.11 11.29
C THR A 392 -7.81 37.02 12.18
N GLN A 393 -8.49 36.04 11.58
CA GLN A 393 -9.09 34.92 12.32
C GLN A 393 -8.05 33.84 12.64
N CYS A 394 -7.06 33.66 11.77
CA CYS A 394 -5.99 32.68 11.91
C CYS A 394 -4.89 33.06 12.91
N SER A 395 -4.67 34.35 13.18
CA SER A 395 -3.62 34.82 14.11
C SER A 395 -3.82 34.37 15.57
N GLN A 396 -4.99 33.81 15.90
CA GLN A 396 -5.29 33.23 17.22
C GLN A 396 -5.05 31.71 17.31
N GLY A 397 -4.41 31.10 16.29
CA GLY A 397 -4.03 29.68 16.31
C GLY A 397 -5.15 28.69 15.95
N SER A 398 -6.34 29.17 15.56
CA SER A 398 -7.43 28.31 15.06
C SER A 398 -7.96 28.81 13.72
N CYS A 399 -7.46 28.21 12.63
CA CYS A 399 -7.86 28.58 11.28
C CYS A 399 -9.14 27.89 10.78
N GLY A 400 -9.58 26.79 11.42
CA GLY A 400 -10.73 26.01 10.96
C GLY A 400 -12.01 26.84 10.73
N PRO A 401 -12.48 27.62 11.72
CA PRO A 401 -13.64 28.49 11.54
C PRO A 401 -13.45 29.54 10.44
N ALA A 402 -12.25 30.08 10.30
CA ALA A 402 -11.92 31.08 9.28
C ALA A 402 -12.06 30.52 7.86
N PHE A 403 -11.53 29.32 7.63
CA PHE A 403 -11.68 28.60 6.36
C PHE A 403 -13.15 28.21 6.09
N GLY A 404 -13.91 27.86 7.13
CA GLY A 404 -15.35 27.61 7.00
C GLY A 404 -16.14 28.85 6.56
N LEU A 405 -15.80 30.04 7.10
CA LEU A 405 -16.39 31.30 6.64
C LEU A 405 -15.97 31.63 5.20
N LEU A 406 -14.69 31.42 4.86
CA LEU A 406 -14.17 31.66 3.52
C LEU A 406 -14.87 30.78 2.48
N LEU A 407 -15.06 29.48 2.77
CA LEU A 407 -15.79 28.56 1.89
C LEU A 407 -17.21 29.06 1.60
N ASN A 408 -17.92 29.55 2.62
CA ASN A 408 -19.29 30.03 2.44
C ASN A 408 -19.37 31.36 1.68
N ARG A 409 -18.35 32.21 1.76
CA ARG A 409 -18.33 33.52 1.11
C ARG A 409 -17.75 33.46 -0.31
N ASN A 410 -16.61 32.79 -0.48
CA ASN A 410 -15.85 32.72 -1.71
C ASN A 410 -15.20 31.33 -1.87
N PRO A 411 -15.94 30.34 -2.41
CA PRO A 411 -15.45 28.97 -2.60
C PRO A 411 -14.18 28.87 -3.47
N ALA A 412 -14.06 29.73 -4.48
CA ALA A 412 -12.89 29.71 -5.37
C ALA A 412 -11.62 30.19 -4.65
N CYS A 413 -11.73 31.20 -3.78
CA CYS A 413 -10.63 31.61 -2.91
C CYS A 413 -10.28 30.53 -1.88
N TYR A 414 -11.28 29.88 -1.30
CA TYR A 414 -11.09 28.73 -0.42
C TYR A 414 -10.30 27.61 -1.10
N ASP A 415 -10.69 27.21 -2.32
CA ASP A 415 -10.00 26.18 -3.10
C ASP A 415 -8.54 26.56 -3.39
N CYS A 416 -8.26 27.83 -3.67
CA CYS A 416 -6.89 28.31 -3.85
C CYS A 416 -6.10 28.26 -2.54
N MET A 417 -6.68 28.68 -1.42
CA MET A 417 -6.00 28.73 -0.12
C MET A 417 -5.77 27.34 0.48
N LEU A 418 -6.60 26.34 0.13
CA LEU A 418 -6.44 24.96 0.60
C LEU A 418 -5.06 24.37 0.29
N GLN A 419 -4.40 24.81 -0.79
CA GLN A 419 -3.07 24.31 -1.12
C GLN A 419 -2.01 24.68 -0.07
N PHE A 420 -2.26 25.71 0.75
CA PHE A 420 -1.38 26.17 1.83
C PHE A 420 -1.83 25.66 3.21
N THR A 421 -2.52 24.52 3.23
CA THR A 421 -2.90 23.82 4.47
C THR A 421 -2.19 22.47 4.56
N GLY A 422 -1.97 21.99 5.79
CA GLY A 422 -1.29 20.73 6.08
C GLY A 422 0.25 20.82 6.11
N ASP A 423 0.88 19.68 6.34
CA ASP A 423 2.31 19.59 6.70
C ASP A 423 3.24 20.00 5.53
N ASP A 424 2.78 19.83 4.28
CA ASP A 424 3.53 20.21 3.08
C ASP A 424 3.35 21.68 2.65
N ALA A 425 2.54 22.47 3.36
CA ALA A 425 2.15 23.81 2.93
C ALA A 425 3.35 24.74 2.72
N TYR A 426 4.33 24.67 3.61
CA TYR A 426 5.57 25.44 3.53
C TYR A 426 6.42 25.02 2.32
N ALA A 427 6.63 23.71 2.13
CA ALA A 427 7.36 23.19 0.98
C ALA A 427 6.68 23.56 -0.35
N ARG A 428 5.34 23.54 -0.39
CA ARG A 428 4.56 23.90 -1.58
C ARG A 428 4.68 25.39 -1.93
N CYS A 429 4.73 26.27 -0.93
CA CYS A 429 4.99 27.69 -1.15
C CYS A 429 6.34 27.93 -1.83
N LEU A 430 7.37 27.22 -1.38
CA LEU A 430 8.73 27.38 -1.85
C LEU A 430 9.02 26.65 -3.17
N ALA A 431 8.35 25.55 -3.46
CA ALA A 431 8.63 24.67 -4.61
C ALA A 431 8.88 25.41 -5.95
N PRO A 432 8.16 26.48 -6.34
CA PRO A 432 8.45 27.22 -7.58
C PRO A 432 9.82 27.93 -7.63
N PHE A 433 10.45 28.14 -6.47
CA PHE A 433 11.67 28.93 -6.30
C PHE A 433 12.91 28.09 -5.96
N LEU A 434 12.73 26.79 -5.79
CA LEU A 434 13.80 25.87 -5.41
C LEU A 434 14.34 25.14 -6.65
N SER A 435 15.62 24.76 -6.60
CA SER A 435 16.15 23.77 -7.54
C SER A 435 15.51 22.40 -7.28
N ALA A 436 15.51 21.51 -8.28
CA ALA A 436 14.96 20.16 -8.13
C ALA A 436 15.54 19.41 -6.92
N SER A 437 16.86 19.47 -6.74
CA SER A 437 17.54 18.85 -5.59
C SER A 437 17.15 19.49 -4.26
N CYS A 438 16.92 20.80 -4.22
CA CYS A 438 16.49 21.48 -3.01
C CYS A 438 15.03 21.17 -2.66
N ASN A 439 14.15 21.16 -3.67
CA ASN A 439 12.75 20.76 -3.49
C ASN A 439 12.67 19.32 -2.96
N HIS A 440 13.42 18.40 -3.56
CA HIS A 440 13.50 17.00 -3.11
C HIS A 440 13.88 16.88 -1.64
N ASN A 441 15.01 17.48 -1.23
CA ASN A 441 15.46 17.40 0.16
C ASN A 441 14.48 18.07 1.13
N LEU A 442 13.83 19.17 0.73
CA LEU A 442 12.82 19.82 1.57
C LEU A 442 11.56 18.95 1.72
N THR A 443 11.12 18.29 0.65
CA THR A 443 10.02 17.32 0.70
C THR A 443 10.36 16.14 1.61
N CYS A 444 11.56 15.59 1.48
CA CYS A 444 12.01 14.49 2.33
C CYS A 444 12.11 14.89 3.80
N ALA A 445 12.58 16.09 4.09
CA ALA A 445 12.60 16.61 5.45
C ALA A 445 11.18 16.70 6.04
N ALA A 446 10.23 17.28 5.28
CA ALA A 446 8.83 17.38 5.74
C ALA A 446 8.19 15.99 5.95
N GLN A 447 8.43 15.03 5.05
CA GLN A 447 7.93 13.67 5.19
C GLN A 447 8.56 12.93 6.37
N CYS A 448 9.86 13.12 6.59
CA CYS A 448 10.58 12.51 7.71
C CYS A 448 10.06 13.03 9.04
N ASP A 449 9.89 14.35 9.17
CA ASP A 449 9.33 15.00 10.35
C ASP A 449 7.90 14.52 10.63
N ALA A 450 7.02 14.55 9.61
CA ALA A 450 5.64 14.10 9.76
C ALA A 450 5.56 12.61 10.15
N ALA A 451 6.41 11.75 9.57
CA ALA A 451 6.44 10.33 9.88
C ALA A 451 7.01 10.02 11.26
N ALA A 452 8.12 10.67 11.63
CA ALA A 452 8.84 10.40 12.86
C ALA A 452 8.24 11.11 14.07
N CYS A 453 7.75 12.35 13.88
CA CYS A 453 7.31 13.26 14.94
C CYS A 453 5.82 13.59 14.94
N GLY A 454 5.10 13.42 13.82
CA GLY A 454 3.64 13.63 13.77
C GLY A 454 2.83 12.67 14.67
N GLN A 455 3.50 11.68 15.28
CA GLN A 455 2.94 10.73 16.24
C GLN A 455 3.21 11.11 17.71
N CYS A 456 3.99 12.16 17.95
CA CYS A 456 4.33 12.63 19.29
C CYS A 456 3.21 13.49 19.88
N GLY A 457 3.13 13.57 21.22
CA GLY A 457 2.25 14.54 21.85
C GLY A 457 2.68 15.97 21.50
N ALA A 458 1.75 16.92 21.46
CA ALA A 458 2.03 18.31 21.09
C ALA A 458 3.14 18.98 21.92
N THR A 459 3.40 18.50 23.13
CA THR A 459 4.52 18.97 23.98
C THR A 459 5.88 18.36 23.62
N ASP A 460 5.88 17.23 22.93
CA ASP A 460 7.06 16.42 22.61
C ASP A 460 7.46 16.52 21.13
N GLU A 461 6.60 17.08 20.29
CA GLU A 461 6.82 17.24 18.85
C GLU A 461 8.07 18.08 18.55
N ASP A 462 8.25 19.21 19.25
CA ASP A 462 9.47 20.02 19.16
C ASP A 462 10.72 19.24 19.59
N ALA A 463 10.62 18.44 20.67
CA ALA A 463 11.73 17.64 21.16
C ALA A 463 12.08 16.52 20.18
N CYS A 464 11.07 15.93 19.55
CA CYS A 464 11.22 14.93 18.51
C CYS A 464 11.92 15.51 17.27
N GLY A 465 11.46 16.66 16.77
CA GLY A 465 12.10 17.33 15.62
C GLY A 465 13.59 17.56 15.89
N ASN A 466 13.92 18.05 17.09
CA ASN A 466 15.30 18.22 17.53
C ASN A 466 16.12 16.92 17.57
N GLN A 467 15.48 15.80 17.88
CA GLN A 467 16.11 14.48 17.94
C GLN A 467 16.33 13.89 16.54
N VAL A 468 15.31 13.91 15.66
CA VAL A 468 15.37 13.26 14.34
C VAL A 468 16.22 14.03 13.34
N PHE A 469 16.29 15.35 13.46
CA PHE A 469 17.23 16.20 12.70
C PHE A 469 18.54 16.47 13.47
N GLY A 470 18.72 15.84 14.64
CA GLY A 470 19.97 15.89 15.40
C GLY A 470 21.07 15.06 14.75
N SER A 471 22.29 15.14 15.30
CA SER A 471 23.38 14.29 14.83
C SER A 471 23.10 12.82 15.17
N GLY A 472 23.13 11.96 14.15
CA GLY A 472 22.75 10.55 14.24
C GLY A 472 21.24 10.29 14.21
N GLY A 473 20.42 11.30 13.89
CA GLY A 473 18.97 11.16 13.75
C GLY A 473 18.55 10.71 12.35
N ASP A 474 17.41 10.03 12.26
CA ASP A 474 16.89 9.43 11.00
C ASP A 474 16.61 10.44 9.88
N CYS A 475 16.48 11.74 10.21
CA CYS A 475 16.22 12.82 9.26
C CYS A 475 17.45 13.70 8.97
N GLU A 476 18.63 13.40 9.54
CA GLU A 476 19.83 14.25 9.45
C GLU A 476 20.21 14.56 7.99
N ASP A 477 20.13 13.56 7.11
CA ASP A 477 20.53 13.69 5.70
C ASP A 477 19.69 14.72 4.93
N TYR A 478 18.44 14.97 5.36
CA TYR A 478 17.53 15.89 4.69
C TYR A 478 17.65 17.34 5.18
N LEU A 479 18.47 17.61 6.21
CA LEU A 479 18.74 18.96 6.72
C LEU A 479 19.20 19.93 5.63
N ILE A 480 19.86 19.43 4.58
CA ILE A 480 20.30 20.27 3.46
C ILE A 480 19.13 20.97 2.76
N GLY A 481 17.95 20.37 2.77
CA GLY A 481 16.69 20.97 2.30
C GLY A 481 16.32 22.25 3.04
N LEU A 482 16.55 22.28 4.36
CA LEU A 482 16.30 23.45 5.21
C LEU A 482 17.32 24.57 4.97
N TYR A 483 18.57 24.23 4.62
CA TYR A 483 19.58 25.25 4.31
C TYR A 483 19.42 25.83 2.90
N CYS A 484 19.03 25.01 1.92
CA CYS A 484 18.96 25.45 0.53
C CYS A 484 17.76 26.39 0.26
N ASN A 485 16.72 26.36 1.10
CA ASN A 485 15.59 27.29 0.99
C ASN A 485 15.92 28.75 1.39
N GLN A 486 17.00 28.98 2.16
CA GLN A 486 17.38 30.31 2.65
C GLN A 486 17.61 31.32 1.51
N ALA A 487 18.16 30.86 0.38
CA ALA A 487 18.34 31.70 -0.80
C ALA A 487 17.01 32.15 -1.42
N ALA A 488 15.99 31.28 -1.40
CA ALA A 488 14.66 31.60 -1.89
C ALA A 488 13.94 32.59 -0.94
N LEU A 489 14.05 32.35 0.37
CA LEU A 489 13.49 33.24 1.42
C LEU A 489 14.14 34.63 1.43
N GLY A 490 15.44 34.72 1.17
CA GLY A 490 16.14 36.00 1.02
C GLY A 490 15.86 36.72 -0.30
N GLY A 491 15.06 36.13 -1.19
CA GLY A 491 14.81 36.62 -2.53
C GLY A 491 13.32 36.61 -2.91
N PRO A 492 12.95 36.04 -4.07
CA PRO A 492 11.60 36.16 -4.62
C PRO A 492 10.53 35.44 -3.79
N ALA A 493 10.91 34.54 -2.87
CA ALA A 493 10.00 33.78 -2.02
C ALA A 493 9.95 34.28 -0.57
N ALA A 494 10.36 35.53 -0.31
CA ALA A 494 10.36 36.09 1.04
C ALA A 494 9.00 36.04 1.74
N PHE A 495 7.90 36.08 0.97
CA PHE A 495 6.53 35.96 1.48
C PHE A 495 6.19 34.54 1.98
N CYS A 496 6.99 33.51 1.66
CA CYS A 496 6.84 32.16 2.23
C CYS A 496 7.43 32.03 3.64
N GLN A 497 8.16 33.04 4.12
CA GLN A 497 8.80 32.99 5.43
C GLN A 497 7.74 33.01 6.55
N PHE A 498 7.74 31.97 7.38
CA PHE A 498 6.91 31.93 8.58
C PHE A 498 7.58 32.66 9.74
N ASN A 499 6.87 33.61 10.35
CA ASN A 499 7.39 34.46 11.43
C ASN A 499 6.72 34.19 12.80
N GLY A 500 6.00 33.07 12.94
CA GLY A 500 5.25 32.75 14.17
C GLY A 500 3.76 33.10 14.12
N ASP A 501 3.31 33.80 13.08
CA ASP A 501 1.90 34.16 12.88
C ASP A 501 1.38 33.50 11.59
N VAL A 502 0.46 32.55 11.76
CA VAL A 502 -0.19 31.82 10.65
C VAL A 502 -1.05 32.74 9.80
N GLY A 503 -1.69 33.73 10.41
CA GLY A 503 -2.51 34.70 9.70
C GLY A 503 -1.69 35.57 8.74
N ASP A 504 -0.59 36.13 9.22
CA ASP A 504 0.34 36.92 8.39
C ASP A 504 0.96 36.08 7.26
N TRP A 505 1.30 34.83 7.55
CA TRP A 505 1.82 33.91 6.54
C TRP A 505 0.77 33.62 5.45
N LEU A 506 -0.46 33.28 5.85
CA LEU A 506 -1.57 33.04 4.91
C LEU A 506 -1.89 34.28 4.06
N LEU A 507 -1.81 35.48 4.64
CA LEU A 507 -1.96 36.74 3.92
C LEU A 507 -0.87 36.90 2.84
N GLY A 508 0.39 36.62 3.18
CA GLY A 508 1.52 36.71 2.27
C GLY A 508 1.40 35.76 1.08
N VAL A 509 1.18 34.46 1.36
CA VAL A 509 1.06 33.44 0.31
C VAL A 509 -0.21 33.62 -0.52
N GLY A 510 -1.33 34.00 0.11
CA GLY A 510 -2.59 34.26 -0.57
C GLY A 510 -2.51 35.46 -1.53
N ASN A 511 -1.85 36.54 -1.13
CA ASN A 511 -1.64 37.69 -2.02
C ASN A 511 -0.76 37.34 -3.23
N TYR A 512 0.15 36.39 -3.09
CA TYR A 512 1.05 36.00 -4.17
C TYR A 512 0.43 34.99 -5.14
N PHE A 513 -0.22 33.96 -4.60
CA PHE A 513 -0.71 32.82 -5.37
C PHE A 513 -2.21 32.91 -5.70
N CYS A 514 -3.01 33.62 -4.91
CA CYS A 514 -4.47 33.56 -5.03
C CYS A 514 -5.14 34.90 -5.38
N ALA A 515 -4.39 35.99 -5.50
CA ALA A 515 -4.91 37.32 -5.81
C ALA A 515 -4.26 37.98 -7.05
N GLN A 516 -3.57 37.20 -7.91
CA GLN A 516 -2.79 37.71 -9.05
C GLN A 516 -3.16 37.08 -10.38
#